data_AF-A0A949UJE5-F1
#
_entry.id   AF-A0A949UJE5-F1
#
_cell.length_a   1.000
_cell.length_b   1.000
_cell.length_c   1.000
_cell.angle_alpha   90.00
_cell.angle_beta   90.00
_cell.angle_gamma   90.00
#
_symmetry.space_group_name_H-M   'P 1'
#
loop_
_entity.id
_entity.type
_entity.pdbx_description
1 polymer ?
#
loop_
_entity_poly.entity_id
_entity_poly.type
_entity_poly.pdbx_seq_one_letter_code
_entity_poly.pdbx_strand_id
1 'polypeptide(L)' 'MRKVGISAVLMLSLAAAFIPSTQVRAAEKKAPMTLKVGDMAPDFKLQYFDGHDLKDVTLSQYRGKKNVVLAFYIFAFTGG' A
#
# COMPACT_ATOMS: atom_id res chain seq x y z
N MET A 1 59.41 -1.23 23.20
CA MET A 1 58.12 -0.53 23.28
C MET A 1 57.56 -0.35 21.87
N ARG A 2 56.33 -0.87 21.65
CA ARG A 2 55.33 -0.40 20.65
C ARG A 2 55.73 -0.55 19.16
N LYS A 3 55.43 -1.71 18.56
CA LYS A 3 54.26 -1.98 17.69
C LYS A 3 54.29 -1.25 16.34
N VAL A 4 54.82 -1.87 15.29
CA VAL A 4 54.39 -1.64 13.90
C VAL A 4 54.64 -2.92 13.10
N GLY A 5 53.65 -3.41 12.33
CA GLY A 5 53.94 -4.30 11.19
C GLY A 5 53.10 -5.56 10.97
N ILE A 6 51.99 -5.78 11.69
CA ILE A 6 51.06 -6.88 11.37
C ILE A 6 49.63 -6.33 11.34
N SER A 7 49.30 -5.61 10.27
CA SER A 7 47.91 -5.36 9.89
C SER A 7 47.83 -5.04 8.39
N ALA A 8 48.57 -5.81 7.58
CA ALA A 8 48.48 -5.76 6.12
C ALA A 8 47.69 -6.94 5.53
N VAL A 9 47.04 -7.75 6.39
CA VAL A 9 46.35 -9.00 5.97
C VAL A 9 44.93 -9.13 6.55
N LEU A 10 44.46 -8.19 7.37
CA LEU A 10 43.11 -8.24 7.93
C LEU A 10 42.29 -7.04 7.45
N MET A 11 41.13 -7.31 6.84
CA MET A 11 40.12 -6.35 6.36
C MET A 11 40.22 -5.89 4.90
N LEU A 12 40.74 -6.74 3.99
CA LEU A 12 40.45 -6.67 2.55
C LEU A 12 39.16 -7.43 2.18
N SER A 13 38.11 -7.39 3.02
CA SER A 13 36.92 -8.23 2.82
C SER A 13 35.58 -7.58 3.20
N LEU A 14 35.48 -6.25 3.25
CA LEU A 14 34.20 -5.56 3.51
C LEU A 14 33.69 -4.74 2.31
N ALA A 15 33.83 -5.30 1.10
CA ALA A 15 33.34 -4.69 -0.14
C ALA A 15 32.22 -5.50 -0.83
N ALA A 16 31.44 -6.30 -0.08
CA ALA A 16 30.38 -7.11 -0.66
C ALA A 16 29.15 -7.19 0.26
N ALA A 17 28.31 -6.15 0.27
CA ALA A 17 26.86 -6.26 0.47
C ALA A 17 26.16 -4.88 0.44
N PHE A 18 26.49 -4.00 -0.51
CA PHE A 18 25.51 -3.00 -0.95
C PHE A 18 24.70 -3.67 -2.07
N ILE A 19 23.66 -4.42 -1.71
CA ILE A 19 22.61 -4.77 -2.65
C ILE A 19 21.77 -3.50 -2.76
N PRO A 20 21.81 -2.74 -3.87
CA PRO A 20 20.81 -1.72 -4.06
C PRO A 20 19.49 -2.46 -4.12
N SER A 21 18.66 -2.28 -3.09
CA SER A 21 17.26 -2.66 -3.12
C SER A 21 16.62 -1.83 -4.23
N THR A 22 16.64 -2.37 -5.45
CA THR A 22 15.76 -1.94 -6.53
C THR A 22 14.35 -2.25 -6.04
N GLN A 23 13.80 -1.31 -5.29
CA GLN A 23 12.40 -1.26 -4.93
C GLN A 23 11.67 -1.12 -6.25
N VAL A 24 11.26 -2.26 -6.81
CA VAL A 24 10.31 -2.31 -7.92
C VAL A 24 9.06 -1.66 -7.37
N ARG A 25 8.97 -0.34 -7.59
CA ARG A 25 7.77 0.43 -7.35
C ARG A 25 6.75 -0.16 -8.31
N ALA A 26 5.95 -1.10 -7.82
CA ALA A 26 4.86 -1.68 -8.57
C ALA A 26 4.09 -0.49 -9.13
N ALA A 27 4.13 -0.34 -10.45
CA ALA A 27 3.42 0.73 -11.12
C ALA A 27 1.96 0.57 -10.70
N GLU A 28 1.44 1.54 -9.94
CA GLU A 28 0.02 1.62 -9.66
C GLU A 28 -0.66 1.68 -11.02
N LYS A 29 -1.23 0.54 -11.45
CA LYS A 29 -2.15 0.51 -12.58
C LYS A 29 -3.30 1.40 -12.18
N LYS A 30 -3.24 2.66 -12.62
CA LYS A 30 -4.31 3.63 -12.44
C LYS A 30 -5.57 2.96 -12.94
N ALA A 31 -6.49 2.67 -12.02
CA ALA A 31 -7.74 2.01 -12.37
C ALA A 31 -8.41 2.84 -13.49
N PRO A 32 -9.03 2.18 -14.49
CA PRO A 32 -9.68 2.89 -15.58
C PRO A 32 -10.67 3.91 -15.00
N MET A 33 -10.51 5.17 -15.40
CA MET A 33 -11.34 6.28 -14.89
C MET A 33 -12.78 6.23 -15.42
N THR A 34 -13.07 5.30 -16.33
CA THR A 34 -14.40 5.06 -16.90
C THR A 34 -14.92 3.71 -16.42
N LEU A 35 -16.03 3.72 -15.67
CA LEU A 35 -16.74 2.51 -15.28
C LEU A 35 -17.83 2.21 -16.30
N LYS A 36 -17.98 0.94 -16.70
CA LYS A 36 -19.12 0.48 -17.50
C LYS A 36 -19.98 -0.46 -16.69
N VAL A 37 -21.28 -0.46 -16.96
CA VAL A 37 -22.21 -1.42 -16.33
C VAL A 37 -21.82 -2.84 -16.74
N GLY A 38 -21.81 -3.76 -15.77
CA GLY A 38 -21.38 -5.14 -15.96
C GLY A 38 -19.90 -5.37 -15.62
N ASP A 39 -19.07 -4.32 -15.60
CA ASP A 39 -17.69 -4.46 -15.15
C ASP A 39 -17.63 -4.76 -13.66
N MET A 40 -16.59 -5.50 -13.26
CA MET A 40 -16.30 -5.68 -11.85
C MET A 40 -15.93 -4.34 -11.24
N ALA A 41 -16.76 -3.86 -10.30
CA ALA A 41 -16.46 -2.63 -9.55
C ALA A 41 -15.04 -2.66 -8.94
N PRO A 42 -14.22 -1.61 -9.09
CA PRO A 42 -12.90 -1.56 -8.49
C PRO A 42 -12.97 -1.71 -6.97
N ASP A 43 -12.04 -2.48 -6.40
CA ASP A 43 -11.93 -2.57 -4.95
C ASP A 43 -11.37 -1.27 -4.38
N PHE A 44 -11.81 -0.93 -3.18
CA PHE A 44 -11.31 0.21 -2.42
C PHE A 44 -11.27 -0.16 -0.94
N LYS A 45 -10.46 0.58 -0.18
CA LYS A 45 -10.39 0.48 1.27
C LYS A 45 -10.63 1.85 1.87
N LEU A 46 -11.60 1.96 2.77
CA LEU A 46 -11.91 3.19 3.50
C LEU A 46 -11.85 2.96 5.00
N GLN A 47 -11.65 4.03 5.75
CA GLN A 47 -11.93 4.02 7.18
C GLN A 47 -13.39 4.42 7.41
N TYR A 48 -14.08 3.59 8.18
CA TYR A 48 -15.46 3.78 8.61
C TYR A 48 -15.49 3.96 10.12
N PHE A 49 -16.23 4.96 10.60
CA PHE A 49 -16.46 5.17 12.03
C PHE A 49 -17.85 4.69 12.40
N ASP A 50 -17.96 3.81 13.38
CA ASP A 50 -19.23 3.21 13.80
C ASP A 50 -19.84 3.85 15.05
N GLY A 51 -19.22 4.92 15.58
CA GLY A 51 -19.60 5.56 16.84
C GLY A 51 -18.62 5.29 17.98
N HIS A 52 -17.76 4.28 17.85
CA HIS A 52 -16.77 3.92 18.87
C HIS A 52 -15.35 3.95 18.30
N ASP A 53 -15.11 3.22 17.21
CA ASP A 53 -13.78 3.01 16.67
C ASP A 53 -13.75 3.22 15.15
N LEU A 54 -12.55 3.53 14.64
CA LEU A 54 -12.28 3.49 13.21
C LEU A 54 -12.03 2.04 12.77
N LYS A 55 -12.73 1.62 11.72
CA LYS A 55 -12.65 0.28 11.15
C LYS A 55 -12.34 0.38 9.67
N ASP A 56 -11.50 -0.54 9.20
CA ASP A 56 -11.25 -0.68 7.77
C ASP A 56 -12.41 -1.43 7.09
N VAL A 57 -12.94 -0.84 6.01
CA VAL A 57 -13.98 -1.43 5.17
C VAL A 57 -13.44 -1.56 3.74
N THR A 58 -13.54 -2.75 3.14
CA THR A 58 -13.25 -2.95 1.71
C THR A 58 -14.51 -3.28 0.92
N LEU A 59 -14.55 -3.02 -0.38
CA LEU A 59 -15.69 -3.45 -1.20
C LEU A 59 -15.70 -4.98 -1.36
N SER A 60 -14.52 -5.57 -1.51
CA SER A 60 -14.31 -7.02 -1.69
C SER A 60 -14.94 -7.89 -0.59
N GLN A 61 -15.05 -7.41 0.65
CA GLN A 61 -15.63 -8.19 1.74
C GLN A 61 -17.10 -8.59 1.52
N TYR A 62 -17.83 -7.83 0.68
CA TYR A 62 -19.26 -8.02 0.39
C TYR A 62 -19.53 -8.83 -0.87
N ARG A 63 -18.51 -9.13 -1.69
CA ARG A 63 -18.65 -9.88 -2.95
C ARG A 63 -19.33 -11.23 -2.70
N GLY A 64 -20.41 -11.50 -3.44
CA GLY A 64 -21.19 -12.75 -3.33
C GLY A 64 -21.98 -12.93 -2.03
N LYS A 65 -21.91 -11.95 -1.11
CA LYS A 65 -22.59 -12.05 0.20
C LYS A 65 -23.81 -11.13 0.30
N LYS A 66 -23.71 -9.91 -0.25
CA LYS A 66 -24.77 -8.89 -0.20
C LYS A 66 -24.78 -8.06 -1.47
N ASN A 67 -25.95 -7.54 -1.82
CA ASN A 67 -26.07 -6.44 -2.77
C ASN A 67 -25.55 -5.16 -2.11
N VAL A 68 -24.78 -4.36 -2.85
CA VAL A 68 -24.14 -3.13 -2.34
C VAL A 68 -24.55 -1.97 -3.23
N VAL A 69 -24.99 -0.88 -2.59
CA VAL A 69 -25.21 0.43 -3.24
C VAL A 69 -24.11 1.37 -2.77
N LEU A 70 -23.43 2.04 -3.71
CA LEU A 70 -22.38 3.01 -3.42
C LEU A 70 -22.82 4.40 -3.88
N ALA A 71 -22.79 5.37 -2.97
CA ALA A 71 -23.10 6.76 -3.23
C ALA A 71 -21.93 7.66 -2.79
N PHE A 72 -21.68 8.72 -3.55
CA PHE A 72 -20.68 9.73 -3.23
C PHE A 72 -21.40 11.03 -2.89
N TYR A 73 -21.04 11.63 -1.76
CA TYR A 73 -21.56 12.91 -1.31
C TYR A 73 -20.42 13.92 -1.29
N ILE A 74 -20.72 15.19 -1.58
CA ILE A 74 -19.69 16.23 -1.69
C ILE A 74 -19.18 16.63 -0.31
N PHE A 75 -20.10 16.98 0.61
CA PHE A 75 -19.75 17.43 1.96
C PHE A 75 -20.72 16.90 3.02
N ALA A 76 -20.20 16.68 4.23
CA ALA A 76 -21.01 16.36 5.39
C ALA A 76 -21.99 17.50 5.70
N PHE A 77 -23.17 17.16 6.23
CA PHE A 77 -24.22 18.11 6.62
C PHE A 77 -24.76 18.99 5.49
N THR A 78 -24.75 18.50 4.25
CA THR A 78 -25.36 19.17 3.09
C THR A 78 -26.57 18.41 2.57
N GLY A 79 -27.46 19.10 1.85
CA GLY A 79 -28.49 18.44 1.04
C GLY A 79 -27.83 17.74 -0.14
N GLY A 80 -28.02 16.42 -0.23
CA GLY A 80 -27.59 15.60 -1.37
C GLY A 80 -28.52 15.72 -2.56
#